data_AF-A0A961WSG3-F1
#
_entry.id   AF-A0A961WSG3-F1
#
_cell.length_a   1.000
_cell.length_b   1.000
_cell.length_c   1.000
_cell.angle_alpha   90.00
_cell.angle_beta   90.00
_cell.angle_gamma   90.00
#
_symmetry.space_group_name_H-M   'P 1'
#
loop_
_entity.id
_entity.type
_entity.pdbx_description
1 polymer ?
#
loop_
_entity_poly.entity_id
_entity_poly.type
_entity_poly.pdbx_seq_one_letter_code
_entity_poly.pdbx_strand_id
1 'polypeptide(L)'
;MGWMTETLERRVTPQAMWPGAKTAIVLAMNYGPDHDPLAVLDKTDRAAISVYAQNRDYHDIIKGRLKQIAGKIASAGGCEVKVFVDTAPLMEKPLAEKAGLGWQ
;
A
#
# COMPACT_ATOMS: atom_id res chain seq x y z
N MET A 1 -5.43 -18.95 1.17
CA MET A 1 -4.83 -18.09 0.12
C MET A 1 -5.40 -18.34 -1.28
N GLY A 2 -6.56 -19.00 -1.45
CA GLY A 2 -7.12 -19.30 -2.79
C GLY A 2 -7.37 -18.05 -3.65
N TRP A 3 -7.69 -16.92 -3.03
CA TRP A 3 -7.87 -15.62 -3.69
C TRP A 3 -6.63 -15.13 -4.46
N MET A 4 -5.42 -15.56 -4.09
CA MET A 4 -4.20 -15.19 -4.83
C MET A 4 -4.15 -15.89 -6.19
N THR A 5 -4.52 -17.17 -6.23
CA THR A 5 -4.57 -17.98 -7.46
C THR A 5 -5.67 -17.48 -8.39
N GLU A 6 -6.84 -17.14 -7.85
CA GLU A 6 -7.99 -16.65 -8.64
C GLU A 6 -7.77 -15.27 -9.29
N THR A 7 -6.84 -14.47 -8.75
CA THR A 7 -6.55 -13.11 -9.23
C THR A 7 -5.18 -12.99 -9.88
N LEU A 8 -4.54 -14.11 -10.22
CA LEU A 8 -3.17 -14.15 -10.72
C LEU A 8 -2.98 -13.25 -11.95
N GLU A 9 -3.85 -13.36 -12.95
CA GLU A 9 -3.75 -12.56 -14.19
C GLU A 9 -3.84 -11.05 -13.92
N ARG A 10 -4.66 -10.64 -12.94
CA ARG A 10 -4.80 -9.24 -12.53
C ARG A 10 -3.55 -8.71 -11.81
N ARG A 11 -2.79 -9.61 -11.16
CA ARG A 11 -1.59 -9.29 -10.38
C ARG A 11 -0.31 -9.16 -11.21
N VAL A 12 -0.28 -9.77 -12.41
CA VAL A 12 0.93 -9.80 -13.25
C VAL A 12 1.36 -8.40 -13.69
N THR A 13 0.38 -7.53 -13.96
CA THR A 13 0.67 -6.25 -14.60
C THR A 13 -0.35 -5.16 -14.24
N PRO A 14 0.07 -3.90 -13.97
CA PRO A 14 -0.86 -2.79 -13.73
C PRO A 14 -1.89 -2.61 -14.85
N GLN A 15 -1.54 -2.95 -16.09
CA GLN A 15 -2.43 -2.89 -17.24
C GLN A 15 -3.62 -3.87 -17.13
N ALA A 16 -3.47 -4.97 -16.39
CA ALA A 16 -4.59 -5.89 -16.11
C ALA A 16 -5.61 -5.29 -15.13
N MET A 17 -5.23 -4.26 -14.38
CA MET A 17 -6.08 -3.52 -13.43
C MET A 17 -6.62 -2.20 -14.00
N TRP A 18 -5.92 -1.61 -14.97
CA TRP A 18 -6.35 -0.45 -15.74
C TRP A 18 -5.80 -0.52 -17.16
N PRO A 19 -6.64 -0.88 -18.15
CA PRO A 19 -6.26 -0.82 -19.57
C PRO A 19 -5.89 0.60 -19.98
N GLY A 20 -4.59 0.90 -20.06
CA GLY A 20 -4.08 2.25 -20.33
C GLY A 20 -3.03 2.77 -19.35
N ALA A 21 -2.81 2.09 -18.21
CA ALA A 21 -1.76 2.47 -17.26
C ALA A 21 -0.38 2.58 -17.94
N LYS A 22 0.27 3.75 -17.80
CA LYS A 22 1.61 4.03 -18.37
C LYS A 22 2.70 4.16 -17.31
N THR A 23 2.33 4.63 -16.12
CA THR A 23 3.24 4.88 -15.02
C THR A 23 2.61 4.45 -13.70
N ALA A 24 3.43 4.04 -12.74
CA ALA A 24 3.04 3.77 -11.38
C ALA A 24 3.85 4.69 -10.46
N ILE A 25 3.16 5.54 -9.70
CA ILE A 25 3.77 6.35 -8.64
C ILE A 25 3.55 5.59 -7.34
N VAL A 26 4.63 5.15 -6.70
CA VAL A 26 4.57 4.40 -5.44
C VAL A 26 5.01 5.32 -4.31
N LEU A 27 4.27 5.31 -3.21
CA LEU A 27 4.54 6.14 -2.04
C LEU A 27 4.64 5.23 -0.81
N ALA A 28 5.54 5.58 0.10
CA ALA A 28 5.68 4.91 1.39
C ALA A 28 5.38 5.89 2.53
N MET A 29 4.88 5.36 3.64
CA MET A 29 4.65 6.10 4.87
C MET A 29 5.24 5.32 6.04
N ASN A 30 6.11 5.96 6.80
CA ASN A 30 6.62 5.38 8.03
C ASN A 30 5.48 5.32 9.07
N TYR A 31 5.29 4.15 9.66
CA TYR A 31 4.32 3.89 10.74
C TYR A 31 5.00 3.39 12.02
N GLY A 32 6.34 3.44 12.07
CA GLY A 32 7.12 3.09 13.25
C GLY A 32 6.69 3.93 14.46
N PRO A 33 6.49 3.30 15.63
CA PRO A 33 6.07 4.03 16.82
C PRO A 33 7.26 4.77 17.44
N ASP A 34 6.97 5.79 18.26
CA ASP A 34 8.00 6.55 19.01
C ASP A 34 8.59 5.76 20.21
N HIS A 35 8.21 4.50 20.39
CA HIS A 35 8.68 3.60 21.44
C HIS A 35 9.20 2.30 20.82
N ASP A 36 9.89 1.48 21.61
CA ASP A 36 10.31 0.15 21.16
C ASP A 36 9.09 -0.80 21.03
N PRO A 37 8.71 -1.21 19.80
CA PRO A 37 7.55 -2.06 19.60
C PRO A 37 7.75 -3.48 20.17
N LEU A 38 8.99 -3.88 20.50
CA LEU A 38 9.31 -5.19 21.06
C LEU A 38 9.20 -5.24 22.58
N ALA A 39 9.07 -4.11 23.27
CA ALA A 39 8.97 -4.05 24.73
C ALA A 39 7.77 -4.83 25.31
N VAL A 40 6.75 -5.12 24.49
CA VAL A 40 5.61 -5.96 24.88
C VAL A 40 5.99 -7.43 25.08
N LEU A 41 7.07 -7.91 24.46
CA LEU A 41 7.52 -9.30 24.53
C LEU A 41 7.99 -9.71 25.93
N ASP A 42 8.37 -8.73 26.76
CA ASP A 42 8.75 -8.96 28.16
C ASP A 42 7.54 -9.11 29.11
N LYS A 43 6.31 -8.95 28.60
CA LYS A 43 5.08 -9.01 29.40
C LYS A 43 4.46 -10.39 29.32
N THR A 44 4.08 -10.94 30.47
CA THR A 44 3.42 -12.26 30.56
C THR A 44 1.90 -12.18 30.62
N ASP A 45 1.33 -10.97 30.78
CA ASP A 45 -0.10 -10.72 30.97
C ASP A 45 -0.83 -10.29 29.69
N ARG A 46 -0.11 -10.14 28.57
CA ARG A 46 -0.65 -9.63 27.30
C ARG A 46 0.10 -10.17 26.09
N ALA A 47 -0.55 -10.14 24.94
CA ALA A 47 0.03 -10.53 23.66
C ALA A 47 0.53 -9.32 22.86
N ALA A 48 1.44 -9.57 21.93
CA ALA A 48 1.90 -8.58 20.96
C ALA A 48 0.92 -8.44 19.79
N ILE A 49 0.59 -7.20 19.42
CA ILE A 49 -0.16 -6.86 18.20
C ILE A 49 0.81 -6.13 17.28
N SER A 50 0.83 -6.50 16.00
CA SER A 50 1.69 -5.83 15.01
C SER A 50 1.40 -4.33 14.95
N VAL A 51 2.45 -3.50 14.87
CA VAL A 51 2.35 -2.03 14.95
C VAL A 51 1.33 -1.46 13.95
N TYR A 52 1.27 -1.99 12.72
CA TYR A 52 0.36 -1.49 11.69
C TYR A 52 -1.13 -1.63 12.07
N ALA A 53 -1.45 -2.51 13.03
CA ALA A 53 -2.80 -2.80 13.49
C ALA A 53 -3.13 -2.18 14.86
N GLN A 54 -2.22 -1.39 15.45
CA GLN A 54 -2.44 -0.77 16.77
C GLN A 54 -3.20 0.57 16.70
N ASN A 55 -3.16 1.23 15.54
CA ASN A 55 -3.74 2.56 15.33
C ASN A 55 -4.97 2.48 14.43
N ARG A 56 -5.53 3.65 14.08
CA ARG A 56 -6.58 3.77 13.06
C ARG A 56 -6.17 3.02 11.79
N ASP A 57 -7.15 2.34 11.19
CA ASP A 57 -6.96 1.58 9.95
C ASP A 57 -6.23 2.41 8.89
N TYR A 58 -5.07 1.91 8.48
CA TYR A 58 -4.19 2.59 7.54
C TYR A 58 -4.85 2.77 6.17
N HIS A 59 -5.80 1.90 5.79
CA HIS A 59 -6.49 1.99 4.52
C HIS A 59 -7.21 3.33 4.36
N ASP A 60 -7.91 3.79 5.40
CA ASP A 60 -8.63 5.06 5.38
C ASP A 60 -7.67 6.25 5.23
N ILE A 61 -6.59 6.22 6.01
CA ILE A 61 -5.60 7.30 6.07
C ILE A 61 -4.87 7.39 4.72
N ILE A 62 -4.33 6.28 4.25
CA ILE A 62 -3.54 6.22 3.02
C ILE A 62 -4.42 6.51 1.82
N LYS A 63 -5.61 5.90 1.70
CA LYS A 63 -6.53 6.14 0.57
C LYS A 63 -6.97 7.60 0.51
N GLY A 64 -7.23 8.24 1.65
CA GLY A 64 -7.56 9.66 1.71
C GLY A 64 -6.42 10.55 1.17
N ARG A 65 -5.19 10.32 1.63
CA ARG A 65 -3.99 11.05 1.17
C ARG A 65 -3.69 10.79 -0.31
N LEU A 66 -3.81 9.55 -0.77
CA LEU A 66 -3.63 9.20 -2.18
C LEU A 66 -4.64 9.91 -3.08
N LYS A 67 -5.91 10.01 -2.68
CA LYS A 67 -6.93 10.76 -3.45
C LYS A 67 -6.58 12.25 -3.57
N GLN A 68 -6.05 12.86 -2.52
CA GLN A 68 -5.62 14.26 -2.56
C GLN A 68 -4.47 14.46 -3.56
N ILE A 69 -3.48 13.57 -3.56
CA ILE A 69 -2.35 13.61 -4.50
C ILE A 69 -2.84 13.34 -5.93
N ALA A 70 -3.67 12.31 -6.12
CA ALA A 70 -4.25 11.95 -7.40
C ALA A 70 -5.05 13.11 -8.02
N GLY A 71 -5.86 13.82 -7.23
CA GLY A 71 -6.61 14.99 -7.69
C GLY A 71 -5.69 16.12 -8.18
N LYS A 72 -4.58 16.37 -7.48
CA LYS A 72 -3.58 17.37 -7.92
C LYS A 72 -2.90 16.96 -9.22
N ILE A 73 -2.50 15.69 -9.35
CA ILE A 73 -1.87 15.17 -10.56
C ILE A 73 -2.84 15.23 -11.74
N ALA A 74 -4.08 14.77 -11.57
CA ALA A 74 -5.08 14.78 -12.62
C ALA A 74 -5.39 16.22 -13.08
N SER A 75 -5.53 17.15 -12.13
CA SER A 75 -5.79 18.56 -12.44
C SER A 75 -4.62 19.24 -13.16
N ALA A 76 -3.38 18.92 -12.80
CA ALA A 76 -2.20 19.54 -13.41
C ALA A 76 -1.82 18.91 -14.76
N GLY A 77 -2.01 17.60 -14.90
CA GLY A 77 -1.58 16.82 -16.06
C GLY A 77 -2.67 16.54 -17.09
N GLY A 78 -3.94 16.83 -16.79
CA GLY A 78 -5.06 16.50 -17.68
C GLY A 78 -5.19 14.99 -17.95
N CYS A 79 -4.83 14.16 -16.96
CA CYS A 79 -4.78 12.71 -17.09
C CYS A 79 -5.64 12.01 -16.03
N GLU A 80 -5.98 10.74 -16.29
CA GLU A 80 -6.69 9.91 -15.33
C GLU A 80 -5.72 9.24 -14.34
N VAL A 81 -6.14 9.12 -13.08
CA VAL A 81 -5.33 8.52 -12.01
C VAL A 81 -6.18 7.54 -11.19
N LYS A 82 -5.71 6.29 -11.01
CA LYS A 82 -6.24 5.36 -9.98
C LYS A 82 -5.39 5.41 -8.74
N VAL A 83 -6.05 5.16 -7.62
CA VAL A 83 -5.40 4.91 -6.34
C VAL A 83 -5.63 3.46 -5.92
N PHE A 84 -4.59 2.85 -5.36
CA PHE A 84 -4.61 1.51 -4.79
C PHE A 84 -3.95 1.53 -3.42
N VAL A 85 -4.45 0.68 -2.51
CA VAL A 85 -3.85 0.37 -1.20
C VAL A 85 -4.38 -0.99 -0.77
N ASP A 86 -3.51 -1.99 -0.67
CA ASP A 86 -3.64 -3.38 -0.15
C ASP A 86 -4.83 -4.24 -0.67
N THR A 87 -6.04 -3.67 -0.61
CA THR A 87 -7.33 -4.24 -1.02
C THR A 87 -7.47 -4.60 -2.49
N ALA A 88 -6.56 -4.18 -3.37
CA ALA A 88 -6.63 -4.47 -4.80
C ALA A 88 -5.67 -5.62 -5.17
N PRO A 89 -6.02 -6.44 -6.18
CA PRO A 89 -5.14 -7.50 -6.68
C PRO A 89 -4.00 -6.94 -7.55
N LEU A 90 -3.22 -6.01 -6.99
CA LEU A 90 -2.01 -5.44 -7.58
C LEU A 90 -0.82 -5.81 -6.70
N MET A 91 0.30 -6.20 -7.32
CA MET A 91 1.51 -6.54 -6.57
C MET A 91 2.28 -5.28 -6.17
N GLU A 92 1.94 -4.72 -5.00
CA GLU A 92 2.52 -3.46 -4.52
C GLU A 92 4.01 -3.57 -4.17
N LYS A 93 4.46 -4.70 -3.56
CA LYS A 93 5.87 -4.91 -3.19
C LYS A 93 6.83 -4.88 -4.40
N PRO A 94 6.59 -5.65 -5.49
CA PRO A 94 7.42 -5.55 -6.71
C PRO A 94 7.39 -4.16 -7.36
N LEU A 95 6.28 -3.42 -7.26
CA LEU A 95 6.22 -2.05 -7.75
C LEU A 95 7.07 -1.11 -6.89
N ALA A 96 7.05 -1.27 -5.57
CA ALA A 96 7.86 -0.49 -4.64
C ALA A 96 9.36 -0.71 -4.86
N GLU A 97 9.78 -1.95 -5.11
CA GLU A 97 11.15 -2.29 -5.49
C GLU A 97 11.56 -1.57 -6.80
N LYS A 98 10.76 -1.71 -7.86
CA LYS A 98 11.02 -1.04 -9.15
C LYS A 98 11.04 0.50 -9.05
N ALA A 99 10.30 1.05 -8.10
CA ALA A 99 10.26 2.49 -7.81
C ALA A 99 11.42 2.96 -6.90
N GLY A 100 12.29 2.05 -6.45
CA GLY A 100 13.45 2.38 -5.61
C GLY A 100 13.10 2.67 -4.14
N LEU A 101 11.93 2.25 -3.65
CA LEU A 101 11.53 2.44 -2.25
C LEU A 101 12.11 1.38 -1.31
N GLY A 102 12.66 0.29 -1.85
CA GLY A 102 13.21 -0.83 -1.10
C GLY A 102 13.62 -1.97 -2.01
N TRP A 103 13.77 -3.16 -1.44
CA TRP A 103 14.15 -4.39 -2.12
C TRP A 103 13.24 -5.55 -1.67
N GLN A 104 13.17 -6.62 -2.46
CA GLN A 104 12.45 -7.85 -2.12
C GLN A 104 13.38 -9.06 -2.14
#